data_AF-A0A1Q3SII0-F1
#
_entry.id   AF-A0A1Q3SII0-F1
#
_cell.length_a   1.000
_cell.length_b   1.000
_cell.length_c   1.000
_cell.angle_alpha   90.00
_cell.angle_beta   90.00
_cell.angle_gamma   90.00
#
_symmetry.space_group_name_H-M   'P 1'
#
loop_
_entity.id
_entity.type
_entity.pdbx_description
1 polymer ?
#
loop_
_entity_poly.entity_id
_entity_poly.type
_entity_poly.pdbx_seq_one_letter_code
_entity_poly.pdbx_strand_id
1 'polypeptide(L)'
;MAEDYEEIINQARKVFKKEVWSFLDRTMKTKYGVDWQEKVKDSLRFHRKSSREIEWDTQAIIDVVIDRWYIDFNNGLNLKRREQALLFRIREDIRNNLAHEHQFTLSEVFTGLEDIQRFLKAIKSPEIEEIEKLKDLAKQIIYKEFGKPAETLSAQPKVVENIGPTIIPKAKPIARVSPDGLDARPAFINNLVNNLKKEYPGLTDKAGPAKDPYWSFGSGRSGFNYGWAFRPNGTLVAEVYIDPPNSKPKAAFNALKKQQSEIEKQFGKPLIWQLNEGKRASRVYTEVIFTITDSSARQEEVKNWAIDSLLKLVEVFQKRIINLEF
;
A
#
# COMPACT_ATOMS: atom_id res chain seq x y z
N MET A 1 19.70 16.38 -6.63
CA MET A 1 19.40 15.32 -5.62
C MET A 1 17.90 15.00 -5.60
N ALA A 2 17.05 15.80 -4.93
CA ALA A 2 15.59 15.62 -5.02
C ALA A 2 15.05 15.99 -6.41
N GLU A 3 15.62 17.02 -7.04
CA GLU A 3 15.24 17.48 -8.38
C GLU A 3 15.39 16.39 -9.46
N ASP A 4 16.45 15.58 -9.43
CA ASP A 4 16.69 14.53 -10.44
C ASP A 4 15.69 13.36 -10.31
N TYR A 5 15.34 12.99 -9.08
CA TYR A 5 14.37 11.91 -8.81
C TYR A 5 12.94 12.33 -9.12
N GLU A 6 12.59 13.54 -8.69
CA GLU A 6 11.29 14.14 -9.00
C GLU A 6 11.12 14.32 -10.52
N GLU A 7 12.18 14.72 -11.24
CA GLU A 7 12.14 14.82 -12.69
C GLU A 7 11.90 13.47 -13.37
N ILE A 8 12.62 12.42 -12.96
CA ILE A 8 12.40 11.04 -13.47
C ILE A 8 10.97 10.59 -13.24
N ILE A 9 10.45 10.79 -12.03
CA ILE A 9 9.09 10.41 -11.64
C ILE A 9 8.06 11.23 -12.43
N ASN A 10 8.31 12.52 -12.66
CA ASN A 10 7.45 13.36 -13.50
C ASN A 10 7.42 12.90 -14.96
N GLN A 11 8.57 12.52 -15.52
CA GLN A 11 8.66 11.96 -16.87
C GLN A 11 7.90 10.63 -16.97
N ALA A 12 8.10 9.73 -16.00
CA ALA A 12 7.38 8.46 -15.93
C ALA A 12 5.86 8.66 -15.81
N ARG A 13 5.42 9.60 -14.98
CA ARG A 13 3.99 9.96 -14.83
C ARG A 13 3.40 10.46 -16.15
N LYS A 14 4.14 11.23 -16.94
CA LYS A 14 3.68 11.73 -18.25
C LYS A 14 3.47 10.59 -19.25
N VAL A 15 4.44 9.66 -19.34
CA VAL A 15 4.32 8.45 -20.18
C VAL A 15 3.12 7.61 -19.73
N PHE A 16 3.03 7.33 -18.43
CA PHE A 16 1.89 6.59 -17.86
C PHE A 16 0.55 7.26 -18.19
N LYS A 17 0.43 8.58 -17.97
CA LYS A 17 -0.80 9.33 -18.28
C LYS A 17 -1.22 9.15 -19.74
N LYS A 18 -0.28 9.33 -20.67
CA LYS A 18 -0.53 9.23 -22.12
C LYS A 18 -1.00 7.83 -22.53
N GLU A 19 -0.33 6.80 -22.05
CA GLU A 19 -0.60 5.42 -22.46
C GLU A 19 -1.88 4.88 -21.83
N VAL A 20 -2.12 5.17 -20.55
CA VAL A 20 -3.36 4.76 -19.88
C VAL A 20 -4.56 5.55 -20.40
N TRP A 21 -4.39 6.82 -20.77
CA TRP A 21 -5.42 7.58 -21.49
C TRP A 21 -5.77 6.91 -22.83
N SER A 22 -4.77 6.60 -23.65
CA SER A 22 -4.99 5.99 -24.97
C SER A 22 -5.68 4.63 -24.84
N PHE A 23 -5.30 3.85 -23.82
CA PHE A 23 -5.96 2.60 -23.47
C PHE A 23 -7.42 2.80 -23.02
N LEU A 24 -7.67 3.74 -22.12
CA LEU A 24 -9.00 4.08 -21.61
C LEU A 24 -9.91 4.52 -22.77
N ASP A 25 -9.50 5.54 -23.51
CA ASP A 25 -10.28 6.14 -24.60
C ASP A 25 -10.63 5.11 -25.68
N ARG A 26 -9.66 4.30 -26.13
CA ARG A 26 -9.92 3.24 -27.10
C ARG A 26 -10.90 2.20 -26.57
N THR A 27 -10.71 1.74 -25.34
CA THR A 27 -11.56 0.70 -24.74
C THR A 27 -13.00 1.19 -24.60
N MET A 28 -13.16 2.40 -24.07
CA MET A 28 -14.46 2.98 -23.81
C MET A 28 -15.19 3.40 -25.09
N LYS A 29 -14.48 3.95 -26.09
CA LYS A 29 -15.07 4.20 -27.43
C LYS A 29 -15.55 2.93 -28.11
N THR A 30 -14.78 1.84 -27.98
CA THR A 30 -15.17 0.55 -28.58
C THR A 30 -16.45 0.01 -27.96
N LYS A 31 -16.65 0.22 -26.65
CA LYS A 31 -17.82 -0.31 -25.93
C LYS A 31 -19.04 0.62 -25.95
N TYR A 32 -18.83 1.93 -25.88
CA TYR A 32 -19.89 2.93 -25.63
C TYR A 32 -19.98 4.03 -26.69
N GLY A 33 -19.11 4.02 -27.70
CA GLY A 33 -19.12 5.01 -28.79
C GLY A 33 -18.55 6.38 -28.40
N VAL A 34 -18.92 7.40 -29.16
CA VAL A 34 -18.35 8.77 -29.06
C VAL A 34 -18.67 9.48 -27.74
N ASP A 35 -19.80 9.16 -27.12
CA ASP A 35 -20.28 9.79 -25.89
C ASP A 35 -19.89 9.03 -24.61
N TRP A 36 -18.88 8.15 -24.69
CA TRP A 36 -18.48 7.30 -23.56
C TRP A 36 -18.12 8.10 -22.30
N GLN A 37 -17.60 9.33 -22.48
CA GLN A 37 -17.21 10.19 -21.36
C GLN A 37 -18.41 10.57 -20.48
N GLU A 38 -19.61 10.71 -21.05
CA GLU A 38 -20.85 10.92 -20.28
C GLU A 38 -21.16 9.73 -19.37
N LYS A 39 -20.86 8.51 -19.83
CA LYS A 39 -21.17 7.26 -19.10
C LYS A 39 -20.29 7.05 -17.88
N VAL A 40 -19.10 7.66 -17.83
CA VAL A 40 -18.17 7.56 -16.70
C VAL A 40 -18.12 8.80 -15.83
N LYS A 41 -19.02 9.78 -16.07
CA LYS A 41 -19.08 11.00 -15.26
C LYS A 41 -19.28 10.71 -13.77
N ASP A 42 -19.96 9.61 -13.45
CA ASP A 42 -20.16 9.19 -12.06
C ASP A 42 -18.89 8.69 -11.38
N SER A 43 -17.94 8.14 -12.14
CA SER A 43 -16.61 7.76 -11.65
C SER A 43 -15.75 8.98 -11.27
N LEU A 44 -16.10 10.17 -11.77
CA LEU A 44 -15.37 11.42 -11.63
C LEU A 44 -16.03 12.40 -10.65
N ARG A 45 -16.91 11.92 -9.76
CA ARG A 45 -17.68 12.77 -8.83
C ARG A 45 -16.83 13.68 -7.93
N PHE A 46 -15.56 13.34 -7.69
CA PHE A 46 -14.61 14.13 -6.90
C PHE A 46 -13.70 15.05 -7.74
N HIS A 47 -13.79 14.98 -9.08
CA HIS A 47 -12.98 15.76 -10.04
C HIS A 47 -13.71 16.97 -10.61
N ARG A 48 -14.97 17.20 -10.21
CA ARG A 48 -15.73 18.38 -10.61
C ARG A 48 -15.21 19.62 -9.89
N LYS A 49 -14.17 20.25 -10.44
CA LYS A 49 -14.06 21.71 -10.35
C LYS A 49 -15.17 22.34 -11.20
N SER A 50 -15.49 23.59 -10.93
CA SER A 50 -16.62 24.37 -11.47
C SER A 50 -16.70 24.52 -13.01
N SER A 51 -15.87 23.82 -13.80
CA SER A 51 -15.92 23.82 -15.27
C SER A 51 -16.90 22.79 -15.82
N ARG A 52 -17.51 23.10 -16.96
CA ARG A 52 -18.35 22.15 -17.74
C ARG A 52 -17.54 21.00 -18.35
N GLU A 53 -16.24 21.15 -18.49
CA GLU A 53 -15.34 20.19 -19.11
C GLU A 53 -14.50 19.44 -18.07
N ILE A 54 -14.28 18.15 -18.32
CA ILE A 54 -13.49 17.24 -17.48
C ILE A 54 -12.01 17.44 -17.80
N GLU A 55 -11.21 17.79 -16.80
CA GLU A 55 -9.76 17.75 -16.92
C GLU A 55 -9.27 16.30 -16.77
N TRP A 56 -8.79 15.72 -17.85
CA TRP A 56 -8.24 14.35 -17.87
C TRP A 56 -6.79 14.35 -17.37
N ASP A 57 -6.61 14.54 -16.07
CA ASP A 57 -5.32 14.38 -15.38
C ASP A 57 -5.05 12.90 -15.03
N THR A 58 -3.86 12.61 -14.50
CA THR A 58 -3.48 11.24 -14.14
C THR A 58 -4.44 10.63 -13.10
N GLN A 59 -4.95 11.43 -12.16
CA GLN A 59 -5.86 10.98 -11.11
C GLN A 59 -7.23 10.63 -11.70
N ALA A 60 -7.81 11.49 -12.53
CA ALA A 60 -9.09 11.27 -13.20
C ALA A 60 -9.07 10.00 -14.06
N ILE A 61 -7.98 9.79 -14.80
CA ILE A 61 -7.79 8.58 -15.61
C ILE A 61 -7.75 7.34 -14.72
N ILE A 62 -6.93 7.35 -13.67
CA ILE A 62 -6.82 6.23 -12.74
C ILE A 62 -8.18 5.93 -12.08
N ASP A 63 -8.88 6.95 -11.61
CA ASP A 63 -10.15 6.78 -10.90
C ASP A 63 -11.23 6.17 -11.80
N VAL A 64 -11.32 6.58 -13.08
CA VAL A 64 -12.24 5.94 -14.04
C VAL A 64 -11.86 4.47 -14.26
N VAL A 65 -10.59 4.19 -14.52
CA VAL A 65 -10.14 2.81 -14.80
C VAL A 65 -10.38 1.91 -13.58
N ILE A 66 -10.15 2.41 -12.36
CA ILE A 66 -10.38 1.68 -11.11
C ILE A 66 -11.87 1.44 -10.86
N ASP A 67 -12.70 2.49 -10.92
CA ASP A 67 -14.15 2.38 -10.66
C ASP A 67 -14.83 1.45 -11.68
N ARG A 68 -14.38 1.54 -12.93
CA ARG A 68 -14.92 0.73 -14.03
C ARG A 68 -14.21 -0.60 -14.21
N TRP A 69 -13.27 -0.95 -13.34
CA TRP A 69 -12.43 -2.13 -13.50
C TRP A 69 -13.21 -3.41 -13.76
N TYR A 70 -14.13 -3.77 -12.87
CA TYR A 70 -14.89 -5.02 -12.99
C TYR A 70 -15.89 -5.02 -14.16
N ILE A 71 -16.40 -3.86 -14.54
CA ILE A 71 -17.46 -3.72 -15.55
C ILE A 71 -16.86 -3.68 -16.96
N ASP A 72 -15.75 -2.96 -17.13
CA ASP A 72 -15.22 -2.57 -18.44
C ASP A 72 -13.83 -3.14 -18.76
N PHE A 73 -13.03 -3.50 -17.75
CA PHE A 73 -11.62 -3.87 -17.95
C PHE A 73 -11.27 -5.32 -17.55
N ASN A 74 -11.90 -5.87 -16.52
CA ASN A 74 -11.64 -7.23 -16.03
C ASN A 74 -12.23 -8.30 -16.98
N ASN A 75 -13.38 -8.00 -17.59
CA ASN A 75 -14.07 -8.90 -18.51
C ASN A 75 -13.72 -8.53 -19.96
N GLY A 76 -12.86 -9.31 -20.60
CA GLY A 76 -12.54 -9.20 -22.03
C GLY A 76 -11.12 -8.77 -22.37
N LEU A 77 -10.37 -8.13 -21.46
CA LEU A 77 -9.00 -7.63 -21.72
C LEU A 77 -7.89 -8.42 -21.01
N ASN A 78 -8.22 -9.54 -20.35
CA ASN A 78 -7.28 -10.37 -19.56
C ASN A 78 -6.53 -9.63 -18.43
N LEU A 79 -7.00 -8.44 -18.03
CA LEU A 79 -6.51 -7.73 -16.86
C LEU A 79 -7.17 -8.30 -15.61
N LYS A 80 -6.39 -8.54 -14.55
CA LYS A 80 -6.86 -9.14 -13.30
C LYS A 80 -6.70 -8.16 -12.14
N ARG A 81 -7.20 -8.52 -10.97
CA ARG A 81 -7.10 -7.71 -9.73
C ARG A 81 -5.66 -7.27 -9.41
N ARG A 82 -4.63 -8.05 -9.77
CA ARG A 82 -3.22 -7.68 -9.57
C ARG A 82 -2.80 -6.46 -10.40
N GLU A 83 -3.34 -6.29 -11.61
CA GLU A 83 -3.09 -5.10 -12.43
C GLU A 83 -3.84 -3.88 -11.88
N GLN A 84 -5.05 -4.08 -11.33
CA GLN A 84 -5.77 -3.02 -10.62
C GLN A 84 -4.99 -2.51 -9.41
N ALA A 85 -4.36 -3.42 -8.65
CA ALA A 85 -3.51 -3.09 -7.51
C ALA A 85 -2.31 -2.21 -7.87
N LEU A 86 -1.81 -2.28 -9.12
CA LEU A 86 -0.77 -1.36 -9.61
C LEU A 86 -1.28 0.08 -9.71
N LEU A 87 -2.51 0.28 -10.17
CA LEU A 87 -3.10 1.61 -10.31
C LEU A 87 -3.28 2.30 -8.96
N PHE A 88 -3.69 1.58 -7.93
CA PHE A 88 -3.78 2.11 -6.57
C PHE A 88 -2.40 2.54 -6.04
N ARG A 89 -1.36 1.73 -6.25
CA ARG A 89 0.01 2.07 -5.84
C ARG A 89 0.57 3.25 -6.62
N ILE A 90 0.41 3.29 -7.94
CA ILE A 90 0.84 4.42 -8.79
C ILE A 90 0.12 5.72 -8.37
N ARG A 91 -1.16 5.66 -8.02
CA ARG A 91 -1.90 6.82 -7.52
C ARG A 91 -1.27 7.38 -6.24
N GLU A 92 -0.97 6.50 -5.28
CA GLU A 92 -0.43 6.90 -3.99
C GLU A 92 1.06 7.27 -4.08
N ASP A 93 1.88 6.31 -4.50
CA ASP A 93 3.33 6.37 -4.40
C ASP A 93 3.94 7.36 -5.41
N ILE A 94 3.23 7.71 -6.48
CA ILE A 94 3.72 8.62 -7.53
C ILE A 94 2.89 9.88 -7.59
N ARG A 95 1.60 9.77 -7.93
CA ARG A 95 0.79 10.96 -8.20
C ARG A 95 0.57 11.78 -6.93
N ASN A 96 0.11 11.16 -5.85
CA ASN A 96 -0.21 11.88 -4.61
C ASN A 96 1.05 12.44 -3.96
N ASN A 97 2.13 11.66 -3.92
CA ASN A 97 3.43 12.13 -3.47
C ASN A 97 3.92 13.37 -4.26
N LEU A 98 3.79 13.37 -5.59
CA LEU A 98 4.10 14.56 -6.41
C LEU A 98 3.19 15.75 -6.09
N ALA A 99 1.90 15.53 -5.81
CA ALA A 99 0.97 16.60 -5.48
C ALA A 99 1.22 17.21 -4.09
N HIS A 100 1.95 16.49 -3.21
CA HIS A 100 2.29 16.91 -1.86
C HIS A 100 3.76 17.37 -1.71
N GLU A 101 4.46 17.61 -2.82
CA GLU A 101 5.88 18.02 -2.82
C GLU A 101 6.79 17.04 -2.04
N HIS A 102 6.48 15.74 -2.12
CA HIS A 102 7.23 14.69 -1.43
C HIS A 102 8.67 14.59 -1.95
N GLN A 103 9.63 14.45 -1.03
CA GLN A 103 11.01 14.15 -1.37
C GLN A 103 11.19 12.65 -1.63
N PHE A 104 11.24 12.29 -2.90
CA PHE A 104 11.43 10.90 -3.31
C PHE A 104 12.77 10.33 -2.86
N THR A 105 12.73 9.09 -2.39
CA THR A 105 13.92 8.25 -2.23
C THR A 105 14.16 7.43 -3.49
N LEU A 106 15.40 7.00 -3.69
CA LEU A 106 15.79 6.13 -4.78
C LEU A 106 14.93 4.84 -4.87
N SER A 107 14.65 4.21 -3.72
CA SER A 107 13.83 2.99 -3.68
C SER A 107 12.39 3.24 -4.13
N GLU A 108 11.82 4.39 -3.80
CA GLU A 108 10.48 4.80 -4.23
C GLU A 108 10.47 5.08 -5.74
N VAL A 109 11.51 5.72 -6.28
CA VAL A 109 11.66 5.94 -7.73
C VAL A 109 11.65 4.59 -8.47
N PHE A 110 12.50 3.64 -8.06
CA PHE A 110 12.56 2.33 -8.70
C PHE A 110 11.25 1.55 -8.59
N THR A 111 10.61 1.57 -7.41
CA THR A 111 9.34 0.87 -7.19
C THR A 111 8.23 1.47 -8.04
N GLY A 112 8.14 2.79 -8.12
CA GLY A 112 7.18 3.49 -8.96
C GLY A 112 7.38 3.20 -10.45
N LEU A 113 8.62 3.22 -10.94
CA LEU A 113 8.94 2.86 -12.33
C LEU A 113 8.60 1.40 -12.65
N GLU A 114 8.87 0.48 -11.73
CA GLU A 114 8.53 -0.94 -11.88
C GLU A 114 7.01 -1.16 -11.93
N ASP A 115 6.26 -0.48 -11.07
CA ASP A 115 4.80 -0.57 -11.06
C ASP A 115 4.17 0.00 -12.33
N ILE A 116 4.64 1.16 -12.81
CA ILE A 116 4.26 1.72 -14.11
C ILE A 116 4.57 0.71 -15.22
N GLN A 117 5.81 0.20 -15.27
CA GLN A 117 6.23 -0.74 -16.32
C GLN A 117 5.36 -1.99 -16.36
N ARG A 118 5.05 -2.58 -15.19
CA ARG A 118 4.18 -3.75 -15.09
C ARG A 118 2.78 -3.48 -15.59
N PHE A 119 2.23 -2.31 -15.27
CA PHE A 119 0.90 -1.94 -15.74
C PHE A 119 0.88 -1.71 -17.26
N LEU A 120 1.84 -0.93 -17.78
CA LEU A 120 1.99 -0.68 -19.21
C LEU A 120 2.18 -1.97 -20.02
N LYS A 121 2.95 -2.93 -19.49
CA LYS A 121 3.10 -4.26 -20.07
C LYS A 121 1.79 -5.04 -20.11
N ALA A 122 0.99 -4.96 -19.05
CA ALA A 122 -0.30 -5.65 -18.99
C ALA A 122 -1.30 -5.11 -20.03
N ILE A 123 -1.29 -3.80 -20.28
CA ILE A 123 -2.13 -3.17 -21.32
C ILE A 123 -1.50 -3.20 -22.72
N LYS A 124 -0.32 -3.84 -22.87
CA LYS A 124 0.45 -3.94 -24.13
C LYS A 124 0.78 -2.58 -24.75
N SER A 125 1.20 -1.64 -23.90
CA SER A 125 1.64 -0.30 -24.30
C SER A 125 2.93 -0.35 -25.14
N PRO A 126 3.08 0.45 -26.21
CA PRO A 126 4.32 0.55 -26.98
C PRO A 126 5.44 1.29 -26.24
N GLU A 127 5.13 2.21 -25.30
CA GLU A 127 6.15 3.05 -24.64
C GLU A 127 6.81 2.41 -23.41
N ILE A 128 6.90 1.08 -23.36
CA ILE A 128 7.59 0.37 -22.26
C ILE A 128 9.08 0.70 -22.26
N GLU A 129 9.68 0.85 -23.45
CA GLU A 129 11.11 1.18 -23.61
C GLU A 129 11.46 2.54 -22.97
N GLU A 130 10.53 3.50 -22.97
CA GLU A 130 10.78 4.81 -22.38
C GLU A 130 10.90 4.70 -20.85
N ILE A 131 10.09 3.84 -20.22
CA ILE A 131 10.21 3.54 -18.80
C ILE A 131 11.52 2.80 -18.49
N GLU A 132 11.99 1.94 -19.40
CA GLU A 132 13.30 1.27 -19.25
C GLU A 132 14.45 2.27 -19.27
N LYS A 133 14.44 3.25 -20.19
CA LYS A 133 15.44 4.33 -20.21
C LYS A 133 15.44 5.12 -18.91
N LEU A 134 14.27 5.44 -18.35
CA LEU A 134 14.16 6.12 -17.06
C LEU A 134 14.73 5.29 -15.90
N LYS A 135 14.52 3.97 -15.92
CA LYS A 135 15.14 3.05 -14.94
C LYS A 135 16.66 3.04 -15.09
N ASP A 136 17.18 3.03 -16.32
CA ASP A 136 18.62 3.07 -16.58
C ASP A 136 19.24 4.42 -16.17
N LEU A 137 18.53 5.53 -16.38
CA LEU A 137 18.93 6.84 -15.87
C LEU A 137 19.01 6.83 -14.34
N ALA A 138 18.00 6.27 -13.66
CA ALA A 138 18.03 6.10 -12.21
C ALA A 138 19.23 5.23 -11.75
N LYS A 139 19.59 4.18 -12.50
CA LYS A 139 20.80 3.37 -12.24
C LYS A 139 22.10 4.14 -12.48
N GLN A 140 22.14 5.05 -13.45
CA GLN A 140 23.32 5.89 -13.67
C GLN A 140 23.52 6.89 -12.54
N ILE A 141 22.43 7.46 -11.99
CA ILE A 141 22.48 8.32 -10.81
C ILE A 141 23.08 7.53 -9.64
N ILE A 142 22.62 6.30 -9.41
CA ILE A 142 23.22 5.39 -8.43
C ILE A 142 24.74 5.25 -8.61
N TYR A 143 25.18 4.96 -9.83
CA TYR A 143 26.59 4.69 -10.10
C TYR A 143 27.45 5.93 -9.85
N LYS A 144 26.95 7.12 -10.23
CA LYS A 144 27.61 8.40 -9.97
C LYS A 144 27.65 8.75 -8.48
N GLU A 145 26.58 8.45 -7.73
CA GLU A 145 26.47 8.79 -6.31
C GLU A 145 27.24 7.83 -5.39
N PHE A 146 27.29 6.54 -5.73
CA PHE A 146 27.81 5.50 -4.84
C PHE A 146 28.97 4.67 -5.42
N GLY A 147 29.40 4.95 -6.65
CA GLY A 147 30.56 4.28 -7.30
C GLY A 147 30.37 2.77 -7.51
N LYS A 148 29.14 2.25 -7.51
CA LYS A 148 28.83 0.82 -7.58
C LYS A 148 27.73 0.52 -8.61
N PRO A 149 27.83 -0.57 -9.38
CA PRO A 149 26.77 -1.00 -10.29
C PRO A 149 25.49 -1.37 -9.53
N ALA A 150 24.33 -1.10 -10.13
CA ALA A 150 23.00 -1.30 -9.53
C ALA A 150 22.70 -2.75 -9.08
N GLU A 151 23.47 -3.73 -9.56
CA GLU A 151 23.37 -5.13 -9.13
C GLU A 151 23.89 -5.37 -7.71
N THR A 152 24.65 -4.44 -7.12
CA THR A 152 25.26 -4.61 -5.78
C THR A 152 24.58 -3.81 -4.66
N LEU A 153 23.49 -3.08 -4.94
CA LEU A 153 22.75 -2.32 -3.91
C LEU A 153 21.66 -3.10 -3.18
N SER A 154 21.65 -4.42 -3.34
CA SER A 154 21.12 -5.34 -2.33
C SER A 154 22.05 -5.49 -1.11
N ALA A 155 23.17 -4.77 -1.06
CA ALA A 155 24.08 -4.76 0.10
C ALA A 155 23.63 -3.72 1.14
N GLN A 156 23.31 -4.22 2.33
CA GLN A 156 22.96 -3.46 3.53
C GLN A 156 23.93 -2.29 3.78
N PRO A 157 23.46 -1.13 4.27
CA PRO A 157 24.37 -0.11 4.78
C PRO A 157 25.11 -0.67 6.00
N LYS A 158 26.45 -0.55 5.98
CA LYS A 158 27.33 -0.87 7.11
C LYS A 158 26.84 -0.12 8.35
N VAL A 159 26.71 -0.88 9.44
CA VAL A 159 26.53 -0.38 10.80
C VAL A 159 27.65 0.62 11.09
N VAL A 160 27.29 1.90 11.24
CA VAL A 160 28.14 2.89 11.90
C VAL A 160 27.65 2.96 13.34
N GLU A 161 28.39 2.29 14.23
CA GLU A 161 28.31 2.49 15.67
C GLU A 161 28.78 3.91 16.00
N ASN A 162 27.83 4.82 16.24
CA ASN A 162 27.83 5.83 17.29
C ASN A 162 26.88 6.97 16.93
N ILE A 163 25.69 6.96 17.53
CA ILE A 163 25.03 8.20 17.89
C ILE A 163 24.36 7.96 19.24
N GLY A 164 24.67 8.82 20.22
CA GLY A 164 24.09 8.82 21.56
C GLY A 164 22.57 9.02 21.55
N PRO A 165 21.93 9.18 22.73
CA PRO A 165 20.47 9.13 22.86
C PRO A 165 19.84 10.16 21.94
N THR A 166 19.28 9.71 20.82
CA THR A 166 18.55 10.57 19.91
C THR A 166 17.28 10.98 20.63
N ILE A 167 17.28 12.23 21.09
CA ILE A 167 16.08 12.91 21.56
C ILE A 167 15.11 12.91 20.39
N ILE A 168 14.10 12.03 20.46
CA ILE A 168 12.94 12.07 19.58
C ILE A 168 12.37 13.49 19.75
N PRO A 169 12.33 14.33 18.70
CA PRO A 169 11.63 15.60 18.81
C PRO A 169 10.18 15.27 19.14
N LYS A 170 9.67 15.79 20.26
CA LYS A 170 8.26 15.67 20.63
C LYS A 170 7.44 16.15 19.43
N ALA A 171 6.85 15.20 18.70
CA ALA A 171 5.86 15.52 17.68
C ALA A 171 4.79 16.38 18.34
N LYS A 172 4.47 17.52 17.74
CA LYS A 172 3.28 18.30 18.12
C LYS A 172 2.09 17.35 18.19
N PRO A 173 1.20 17.48 19.20
CA PRO A 173 0.06 16.61 19.31
C PRO A 173 -0.78 16.77 18.04
N ILE A 174 -0.87 15.72 17.23
CA ILE A 174 -1.92 15.60 16.21
C ILE A 174 -3.22 15.70 16.99
N ALA A 175 -4.09 16.62 16.57
CA ALA A 175 -5.34 16.93 17.25
C ALA A 175 -6.07 15.62 17.62
N ARG A 176 -6.54 15.54 18.87
CA ARG A 176 -7.38 14.42 19.34
C ARG A 176 -8.45 14.16 18.29
N VAL A 177 -8.53 12.92 17.80
CA VAL A 177 -9.66 12.45 17.00
C VAL A 177 -10.92 12.84 17.77
N SER A 178 -11.79 13.65 17.16
CA SER A 178 -13.08 14.02 17.74
C SER A 178 -13.83 12.76 18.18
N PRO A 179 -14.64 12.81 19.26
CA PRO A 179 -15.41 11.65 19.75
C PRO A 179 -16.31 11.00 18.69
N ASP A 180 -16.63 11.74 17.63
CA ASP A 180 -17.53 11.34 16.57
C ASP A 180 -16.98 10.13 15.78
N GLY A 181 -17.72 9.01 15.85
CA GLY A 181 -17.45 7.80 15.08
C GLY A 181 -16.72 6.66 15.82
N LEU A 182 -16.37 6.81 17.10
CA LEU A 182 -15.81 5.69 17.90
C LEU A 182 -16.71 4.44 17.86
N ASP A 183 -18.03 4.64 17.94
CA ASP A 183 -19.04 3.58 17.90
C ASP A 183 -19.18 2.91 16.52
N ALA A 184 -18.67 3.54 15.45
CA ALA A 184 -18.74 3.00 14.08
C ALA A 184 -17.56 2.09 13.74
N ARG A 185 -16.49 2.07 14.55
CA ARG A 185 -15.29 1.23 14.31
C ARG A 185 -15.59 -0.28 14.33
N PRO A 186 -16.37 -0.82 15.28
CA PRO A 186 -16.74 -2.23 15.26
C PRO A 186 -17.53 -2.60 14.00
N ALA A 187 -18.43 -1.72 13.54
CA ALA A 187 -19.19 -1.95 12.31
C ALA A 187 -18.29 -1.99 11.06
N PHE A 188 -17.32 -1.08 10.98
CA PHE A 188 -16.31 -1.09 9.91
C PHE A 188 -15.49 -2.38 9.91
N ILE A 189 -15.04 -2.84 11.08
CA ILE A 189 -14.30 -4.10 11.19
C ILE A 189 -15.19 -5.30 10.87
N ASN A 190 -16.47 -5.30 11.25
CA ASN A 190 -17.39 -6.36 10.84
C ASN A 190 -17.53 -6.43 9.31
N ASN A 191 -17.56 -5.27 8.62
CA ASN A 191 -17.56 -5.25 7.17
C ASN A 191 -16.27 -5.87 6.59
N LEU A 192 -15.11 -5.54 7.16
CA LEU A 192 -13.84 -6.18 6.80
C LEU A 192 -13.85 -7.69 7.00
N VAL A 193 -14.33 -8.17 8.15
CA VAL A 193 -14.38 -9.60 8.48
C VAL A 193 -15.32 -10.34 7.53
N ASN A 194 -16.48 -9.77 7.21
CA ASN A 194 -17.42 -10.35 6.27
C ASN A 194 -16.82 -10.44 4.85
N ASN A 195 -16.15 -9.38 4.39
CA ASN A 195 -15.48 -9.38 3.09
C ASN A 195 -14.33 -10.39 3.06
N LEU A 196 -13.50 -10.43 4.11
CA LEU A 196 -12.40 -11.39 4.25
C LEU A 196 -12.91 -12.83 4.16
N LYS A 197 -13.97 -13.18 4.91
CA LYS A 197 -14.54 -14.53 4.91
C LYS A 197 -15.20 -14.89 3.58
N LYS A 198 -15.84 -13.92 2.93
CA LYS A 198 -16.46 -14.11 1.61
C LYS A 198 -15.41 -14.36 0.53
N GLU A 199 -14.31 -13.62 0.55
CA GLU A 199 -13.25 -13.72 -0.47
C GLU A 199 -12.25 -14.84 -0.18
N TYR A 200 -12.02 -15.18 1.09
CA TYR A 200 -11.04 -16.17 1.54
C TYR A 200 -11.67 -17.16 2.53
N PRO A 201 -12.62 -18.00 2.05
CA PRO A 201 -13.25 -19.00 2.88
C PRO A 201 -12.20 -19.96 3.47
N GLY A 202 -12.33 -20.26 4.76
CA GLY A 202 -11.41 -21.15 5.48
C GLY A 202 -10.17 -20.48 6.09
N LEU A 203 -9.93 -19.18 5.86
CA LEU A 203 -8.84 -18.46 6.54
C LEU A 203 -9.10 -18.35 8.05
N THR A 204 -10.37 -18.11 8.45
CA THR A 204 -10.80 -18.06 9.84
C THR A 204 -12.32 -18.11 9.98
N ASP A 205 -12.80 -18.80 11.01
CA ASP A 205 -14.22 -18.84 11.35
C ASP A 205 -14.62 -17.79 12.42
N LYS A 206 -13.65 -17.06 12.97
CA LYS A 206 -13.90 -16.15 14.09
C LYS A 206 -14.88 -15.02 13.72
N ALA A 207 -15.93 -14.84 14.52
CA ALA A 207 -16.89 -13.75 14.33
C ALA A 207 -16.23 -12.37 14.49
N GLY A 208 -16.78 -11.34 13.85
CA GLY A 208 -16.31 -9.97 14.00
C GLY A 208 -16.54 -9.42 15.41
N PRO A 209 -15.96 -8.25 15.75
CA PRO A 209 -16.02 -7.70 17.10
C PRO A 209 -17.41 -7.11 17.38
N ALA A 210 -17.92 -7.29 18.60
CA ALA A 210 -19.20 -6.68 19.01
C ALA A 210 -19.06 -5.18 19.33
N LYS A 211 -17.99 -4.80 20.04
CA LYS A 211 -17.76 -3.43 20.52
C LYS A 211 -16.32 -2.95 20.41
N ASP A 212 -15.38 -3.88 20.18
CA ASP A 212 -13.97 -3.54 20.24
C ASP A 212 -13.50 -2.87 18.94
N PRO A 213 -12.60 -1.87 19.03
CA PRO A 213 -12.03 -1.20 17.87
C PRO A 213 -10.90 -2.01 17.22
N TYR A 214 -10.87 -3.32 17.45
CA TYR A 214 -9.89 -4.25 16.92
C TYR A 214 -10.53 -5.62 16.70
N TRP A 215 -9.91 -6.42 15.84
CA TRP A 215 -10.27 -7.81 15.64
C TRP A 215 -9.03 -8.59 15.24
N SER A 216 -8.94 -9.84 15.70
CA SER A 216 -7.80 -10.69 15.40
C SER A 216 -8.18 -12.17 15.41
N PHE A 217 -7.46 -13.01 14.67
CA PHE A 217 -7.59 -14.46 14.70
C PHE A 217 -6.22 -15.12 14.83
N GLY A 218 -6.19 -16.35 15.33
CA GLY A 218 -4.94 -17.07 15.59
C GLY A 218 -4.22 -17.46 14.32
N SER A 219 -2.88 -17.45 14.35
CA SER A 219 -2.05 -17.92 13.23
C SER A 219 -1.89 -19.45 13.19
N GLY A 220 -2.62 -20.20 14.02
CA GLY A 220 -2.38 -21.64 14.22
C GLY A 220 -1.24 -21.98 15.18
N ARG A 221 -0.53 -20.98 15.73
CA ARG A 221 0.41 -21.15 16.86
C ARG A 221 0.04 -20.26 18.03
N SER A 222 0.01 -20.83 19.24
CA SER A 222 -0.37 -20.12 20.46
C SER A 222 0.44 -18.85 20.70
N GLY A 223 -0.28 -17.76 20.98
CA GLY A 223 0.28 -16.43 21.24
C GLY A 223 0.70 -15.64 20.01
N PHE A 224 0.31 -16.07 18.82
CA PHE A 224 0.45 -15.30 17.58
C PHE A 224 -0.93 -15.09 16.96
N ASN A 225 -1.25 -13.83 16.64
CA ASN A 225 -2.53 -13.50 16.01
C ASN A 225 -2.32 -12.51 14.86
N TYR A 226 -3.11 -12.66 13.80
CA TYR A 226 -3.27 -11.68 12.74
C TYR A 226 -4.50 -10.83 13.02
N GLY A 227 -4.49 -9.56 12.66
CA GLY A 227 -5.68 -8.73 12.84
C GLY A 227 -5.57 -7.30 12.39
N TRP A 228 -6.63 -6.55 12.70
CA TRP A 228 -6.70 -5.11 12.52
C TRP A 228 -6.97 -4.41 13.84
N ALA A 229 -6.47 -3.18 13.99
CA ALA A 229 -6.80 -2.34 15.12
C ALA A 229 -6.82 -0.86 14.73
N PHE A 230 -7.83 -0.13 15.20
CA PHE A 230 -7.78 1.33 15.22
C PHE A 230 -6.91 1.80 16.38
N ARG A 231 -6.00 2.71 16.08
CA ARG A 231 -5.10 3.33 17.07
C ARG A 231 -5.63 4.69 17.52
N PRO A 232 -5.29 5.14 18.74
CA PRO A 232 -5.68 6.46 19.23
C PRO A 232 -5.16 7.64 18.39
N ASN A 233 -4.08 7.43 17.63
CA ASN A 233 -3.46 8.45 16.76
C ASN A 233 -4.14 8.59 15.38
N GLY A 234 -5.30 7.96 15.16
CA GLY A 234 -6.03 8.08 13.89
C GLY A 234 -5.47 7.19 12.76
N THR A 235 -4.88 6.05 13.11
CA THR A 235 -4.47 5.04 12.13
C THR A 235 -5.26 3.75 12.25
N LEU A 236 -5.49 3.09 11.12
CA LEU A 236 -5.86 1.68 11.07
C LEU A 236 -4.58 0.88 10.80
N VAL A 237 -4.37 -0.18 11.57
CA VAL A 237 -3.24 -1.09 11.37
C VAL A 237 -3.70 -2.46 10.94
N ALA A 238 -2.90 -3.13 10.11
CA ALA A 238 -2.91 -4.59 9.94
C ALA A 238 -1.66 -5.13 10.63
N GLU A 239 -1.84 -6.10 11.54
CA GLU A 239 -0.78 -6.50 12.48
C GLU A 239 -0.63 -8.01 12.66
N VAL A 240 0.58 -8.40 13.01
CA VAL A 240 0.94 -9.65 13.68
C VAL A 240 1.18 -9.32 15.15
N TYR A 241 0.26 -9.74 16.01
CA TYR A 241 0.39 -9.64 17.46
C TYR A 241 1.18 -10.84 18.01
N ILE A 242 2.20 -10.58 18.81
CA ILE A 242 3.16 -11.59 19.29
C ILE A 242 3.21 -11.52 20.82
N ASP A 243 2.65 -12.54 21.46
CA ASP A 243 2.66 -12.76 22.90
C ASP A 243 2.60 -14.27 23.24
N PRO A 244 3.60 -15.06 22.81
CA PRO A 244 3.66 -16.49 23.11
C PRO A 244 3.66 -16.75 24.63
N PRO A 245 2.84 -17.70 25.12
CA PRO A 245 2.86 -18.08 26.52
C PRO A 245 4.19 -18.75 26.88
N ASN A 246 4.62 -18.61 28.14
CA ASN A 246 5.78 -19.32 28.70
C ASN A 246 7.11 -19.10 27.95
N SER A 247 7.25 -18.04 27.16
CA SER A 247 8.51 -17.70 26.49
C SER A 247 9.31 -16.66 27.26
N LYS A 248 10.63 -16.60 27.03
CA LYS A 248 11.42 -15.43 27.41
C LYS A 248 10.80 -14.18 26.76
N PRO A 249 10.72 -13.04 27.48
CA PRO A 249 10.20 -11.80 26.92
C PRO A 249 10.90 -11.48 25.59
N LYS A 250 10.10 -11.19 24.57
CA LYS A 250 10.57 -10.76 23.23
C LYS A 250 11.41 -11.80 22.45
N ALA A 251 11.60 -13.03 22.94
CA ALA A 251 12.39 -14.03 22.23
C ALA A 251 11.83 -14.32 20.83
N ALA A 252 10.53 -14.56 20.72
CA ALA A 252 9.86 -14.76 19.44
C ALA A 252 9.98 -13.55 18.50
N PHE A 253 9.79 -12.34 19.03
CA PHE A 253 9.94 -11.12 18.25
C PHE A 253 11.36 -10.98 17.72
N ASN A 254 12.37 -11.17 18.56
CA ASN A 254 13.77 -11.10 18.18
C ASN A 254 14.14 -12.18 17.16
N ALA A 255 13.60 -13.39 17.29
CA ALA A 255 13.78 -14.47 16.32
C ALA A 255 13.21 -14.09 14.94
N LEU A 256 12.02 -13.49 14.89
CA LEU A 256 11.43 -12.97 13.64
C LEU A 256 12.21 -11.76 13.11
N LYS A 257 12.69 -10.87 13.99
CA LYS A 257 13.44 -9.66 13.63
C LYS A 257 14.75 -9.99 12.91
N LYS A 258 15.39 -11.13 13.22
CA LYS A 258 16.56 -11.64 12.46
C LYS A 258 16.25 -11.86 10.98
N GLN A 259 14.99 -12.11 10.62
CA GLN A 259 14.51 -12.35 9.26
C GLN A 259 13.87 -11.08 8.65
N GLN A 260 14.01 -9.91 9.28
CA GLN A 260 13.32 -8.69 8.89
C GLN A 260 13.49 -8.34 7.41
N SER A 261 14.73 -8.33 6.91
CA SER A 261 15.00 -7.94 5.52
C SER A 261 14.32 -8.86 4.52
N GLU A 262 14.31 -10.17 4.79
CA GLU A 262 13.63 -11.16 3.94
C GLU A 262 12.10 -11.00 4.01
N ILE A 263 11.59 -10.78 5.21
CA ILE A 263 10.16 -10.54 5.47
C ILE A 263 9.67 -9.28 4.74
N GLU A 264 10.35 -8.15 4.89
CA GLU A 264 9.96 -6.89 4.27
C GLU A 264 10.09 -6.94 2.75
N LYS A 265 11.10 -7.67 2.23
CA LYS A 265 11.24 -7.93 0.80
C LYS A 265 10.07 -8.76 0.25
N GLN A 266 9.64 -9.81 0.96
CA GLN A 266 8.48 -10.63 0.55
C GLN A 266 7.17 -9.88 0.70
N PHE A 267 7.04 -9.06 1.75
CA PHE A 267 5.88 -8.23 1.99
C PHE A 267 5.74 -7.09 0.97
N GLY A 268 6.87 -6.61 0.45
CA GLY A 268 6.97 -5.60 -0.60
C GLY A 268 7.01 -4.16 -0.11
N LYS A 269 7.13 -3.93 1.22
CA LYS A 269 7.34 -2.62 1.84
C LYS A 269 7.91 -2.77 3.25
N PRO A 270 8.52 -1.73 3.83
CA PRO A 270 8.93 -1.74 5.24
C PRO A 270 7.77 -2.02 6.18
N LEU A 271 8.04 -2.74 7.26
CA LEU A 271 7.10 -3.01 8.34
C LEU A 271 7.53 -2.25 9.60
N ILE A 272 6.57 -1.93 10.45
CA ILE A 272 6.83 -1.32 11.75
C ILE A 272 6.98 -2.45 12.77
N TRP A 273 8.18 -2.54 13.34
CA TRP A 273 8.56 -3.55 14.32
C TRP A 273 8.55 -2.93 15.72
N GLN A 274 7.48 -3.15 16.48
CA GLN A 274 7.31 -2.49 17.76
C GLN A 274 7.59 -3.43 18.94
N LEU A 275 8.70 -3.13 19.63
CA LEU A 275 8.94 -3.57 20.99
C LEU A 275 8.17 -2.65 21.93
N ASN A 276 7.16 -3.17 22.62
CA ASN A 276 6.58 -2.46 23.74
C ASN A 276 7.50 -2.66 24.96
N GLU A 277 8.30 -1.64 25.28
CA GLU A 277 9.09 -1.63 26.51
C GLU A 277 8.19 -1.77 27.74
N GLY A 278 8.59 -2.61 28.70
CA GLY A 278 7.81 -2.89 29.91
C GLY A 278 6.54 -3.74 29.73
N LYS A 279 6.17 -4.14 28.50
CA LYS A 279 5.04 -5.06 28.24
C LYS A 279 5.53 -6.39 27.68
N ARG A 280 4.82 -7.49 27.97
CA ARG A 280 5.13 -8.81 27.40
C ARG A 280 4.95 -8.84 25.89
N ALA A 281 3.80 -8.37 25.41
CA ALA A 281 3.43 -8.40 24.01
C ALA A 281 4.24 -7.45 23.11
N SER A 282 4.47 -7.87 21.88
CA SER A 282 5.11 -7.13 20.79
C SER A 282 4.29 -7.28 19.53
N ARG A 283 4.62 -6.53 18.48
CA ARG A 283 3.89 -6.61 17.21
C ARG A 283 4.72 -6.17 16.03
N VAL A 284 4.34 -6.69 14.87
CA VAL A 284 4.83 -6.24 13.56
C VAL A 284 3.63 -5.82 12.74
N TYR A 285 3.65 -4.63 12.16
CA TYR A 285 2.46 -4.11 11.49
C TYR A 285 2.78 -3.17 10.34
N THR A 286 1.77 -2.92 9.51
CA THR A 286 1.72 -1.78 8.58
C THR A 286 0.50 -0.92 8.94
N GLU A 287 0.55 0.36 8.64
CA GLU A 287 -0.49 1.31 9.03
C GLU A 287 -0.90 2.21 7.87
N VAL A 288 -2.12 2.75 7.99
CA VAL A 288 -2.67 3.78 7.12
C VAL A 288 -3.34 4.84 7.99
N ILE A 289 -3.14 6.11 7.64
CA ILE A 289 -3.88 7.22 8.26
C ILE A 289 -5.31 7.16 7.73
N PHE A 290 -6.26 7.02 8.65
CA PHE A 290 -7.67 6.82 8.33
C PHE A 290 -8.56 7.14 9.52
N THR A 291 -9.64 7.88 9.27
CA THR A 291 -10.73 8.08 10.22
C THR A 291 -12.03 7.53 9.67
N ILE A 292 -12.91 7.02 10.53
CA ILE A 292 -14.19 6.45 10.09
C ILE A 292 -15.13 7.49 9.47
N THR A 293 -14.87 8.77 9.74
CA THR A 293 -15.55 9.92 9.17
C THR A 293 -15.02 10.30 7.78
N ASP A 294 -13.97 9.63 7.30
CA ASP A 294 -13.48 9.83 5.94
C ASP A 294 -14.56 9.45 4.92
N SER A 295 -14.42 9.99 3.70
CA SER A 295 -15.37 9.77 2.62
C SER A 295 -15.59 8.28 2.33
N SER A 296 -16.78 7.91 1.85
CA SER A 296 -17.08 6.51 1.51
C SER A 296 -16.07 5.91 0.52
N ALA A 297 -15.54 6.71 -0.41
CA ALA A 297 -14.48 6.29 -1.33
C ALA A 297 -13.18 5.94 -0.60
N ARG A 298 -12.77 6.76 0.38
CA ARG A 298 -11.59 6.48 1.22
C ARG A 298 -11.83 5.28 2.13
N GLN A 299 -13.05 5.11 2.65
CA GLN A 299 -13.41 3.93 3.43
C GLN A 299 -13.27 2.64 2.60
N GLU A 300 -13.75 2.61 1.37
CA GLU A 300 -13.57 1.44 0.48
C GLU A 300 -12.10 1.19 0.12
N GLU A 301 -11.32 2.24 -0.14
CA GLU A 301 -9.87 2.12 -0.35
C GLU A 301 -9.17 1.51 0.86
N VAL A 302 -9.43 2.03 2.06
CA VAL A 302 -8.82 1.54 3.29
C VAL A 302 -9.26 0.12 3.62
N LYS A 303 -10.50 -0.25 3.27
CA LYS A 303 -10.95 -1.64 3.41
C LYS A 303 -10.14 -2.60 2.56
N ASN A 304 -9.91 -2.24 1.30
CA ASN A 304 -9.10 -3.03 0.38
C ASN A 304 -7.66 -3.14 0.87
N TRP A 305 -7.05 -2.00 1.27
CA TRP A 305 -5.72 -1.98 1.86
C TRP A 305 -5.63 -2.88 3.10
N ALA A 306 -6.65 -2.89 3.95
CA ALA A 306 -6.66 -3.67 5.19
C ALA A 306 -6.68 -5.17 4.91
N ILE A 307 -7.52 -5.63 3.97
CA ILE A 307 -7.59 -7.03 3.55
C ILE A 307 -6.27 -7.45 2.90
N ASP A 308 -5.79 -6.70 1.91
CA ASP A 308 -4.56 -7.04 1.19
C ASP A 308 -3.33 -7.08 2.13
N SER A 309 -3.24 -6.12 3.05
CA SER A 309 -2.16 -6.08 4.03
C SER A 309 -2.22 -7.27 4.99
N LEU A 310 -3.41 -7.65 5.45
CA LEU A 310 -3.57 -8.80 6.35
C LEU A 310 -3.19 -10.11 5.67
N LEU A 311 -3.61 -10.31 4.42
CA LEU A 311 -3.30 -11.52 3.67
C LEU A 311 -1.81 -11.65 3.38
N LYS A 312 -1.14 -10.55 3.03
CA LYS A 312 0.32 -10.55 2.88
C LYS A 312 1.04 -10.83 4.19
N LEU A 313 0.52 -10.34 5.33
CA LEU A 313 1.06 -10.71 6.63
C LEU A 313 0.90 -12.21 6.90
N VAL A 314 -0.26 -12.80 6.57
CA VAL A 314 -0.45 -14.26 6.65
C VAL A 314 0.55 -14.97 5.76
N GLU A 315 0.64 -14.62 4.48
CA GLU A 315 1.54 -15.24 3.50
C GLU A 315 3.01 -15.25 3.98
N VAL A 316 3.51 -14.10 4.44
CA VAL A 316 4.93 -13.93 4.79
C VAL A 316 5.26 -14.50 6.16
N PHE A 317 4.34 -14.45 7.12
CA PHE A 317 4.61 -14.87 8.50
C PHE A 317 4.15 -16.29 8.83
N GLN A 318 3.16 -16.86 8.15
CA GLN A 318 2.50 -18.11 8.60
C GLN A 318 3.52 -19.25 8.76
N LYS A 319 4.32 -19.51 7.72
CA LYS A 319 5.35 -20.55 7.74
C LYS A 319 6.46 -20.22 8.76
N ARG A 320 6.84 -18.95 8.89
CA ARG A 320 7.89 -18.52 9.83
C ARG A 320 7.45 -18.68 11.27
N ILE A 321 6.20 -18.35 11.58
CA ILE A 321 5.62 -18.48 12.91
C ILE A 321 5.46 -19.96 13.27
N ILE A 322 4.95 -20.81 12.38
CA ILE A 322 4.81 -22.25 12.67
C ILE A 322 6.18 -22.88 13.00
N ASN A 323 7.22 -22.54 12.24
CA ASN A 323 8.56 -23.13 12.41
C ASN A 323 9.49 -22.32 13.33
N LEU A 324 8.99 -21.30 14.03
CA LEU A 324 9.84 -20.42 14.83
C LEU A 324 10.41 -21.13 16.06
N GLU A 325 11.71 -21.05 16.28
CA GLU A 325 12.34 -21.51 17.53
C GLU A 325 12.77 -20.28 18.34
N PHE A 326 12.37 -20.22 19.61
CA PHE A 326 12.61 -19.05 20.48
C PHE A 326 12.55 -19.36 21.97
#